data_AF-A0A7Z9PXS9-F1
#
_entry.id   AF-A0A7Z9PXS9-F1
#
_cell.length_a   1.000
_cell.length_b   1.000
_cell.length_c   1.000
_cell.angle_alpha   90.00
_cell.angle_beta   90.00
_cell.angle_gamma   90.00
#
_symmetry.space_group_name_H-M   'P 1'
#
loop_
_entity.id
_entity.type
_entity.pdbx_description
1 polymer ?
#
loop_
_entity_poly.entity_id
_entity_poly.type
_entity_poly.pdbx_seq_one_letter_code
_entity_poly.pdbx_strand_id
1 'polypeptide(L)' 'RENRTWTKLDQISPHLKDAILAIEDSRFYTHRGVDPTGVVRAVISKATGSGGKQGASTLTMQLAREFYN' A
#
# COMPACT_ATOMS: atom_id res chain seq x y z
N ARG A 1 -7.40 -16.29 17.25
CA ARG A 1 -8.69 -16.17 16.52
C ARG A 1 -8.76 -14.76 16.01
N GLU A 2 -8.88 -14.58 14.70
CA GLU A 2 -9.04 -13.26 14.11
C GLU A 2 -10.52 -12.90 14.02
N ASN A 3 -10.89 -11.67 14.37
CA ASN A 3 -12.27 -11.19 14.33
C ASN A 3 -12.44 -10.26 13.13
N ARG A 4 -12.80 -10.82 11.97
CA ARG A 4 -13.00 -10.08 10.72
C ARG A 4 -14.49 -9.99 10.41
N THR A 5 -14.98 -8.78 10.12
CA THR A 5 -16.31 -8.55 9.57
C THR A 5 -16.18 -8.15 8.11
N TRP A 6 -16.86 -8.87 7.23
CA TRP A 6 -16.91 -8.53 5.81
C TRP A 6 -17.83 -7.33 5.60
N THR A 7 -17.28 -6.28 5.00
CA THR A 7 -17.99 -5.03 4.70
C THR A 7 -17.75 -4.67 3.25
N LYS A 8 -18.78 -4.19 2.55
CA LYS A 8 -18.64 -3.76 1.16
C LYS A 8 -17.84 -2.45 1.09
N LEU A 9 -17.10 -2.25 0.00
CA LEU A 9 -16.20 -1.09 -0.16
C LEU A 9 -16.95 0.25 -0.26
N ASP A 10 -18.22 0.23 -0.68
CA ASP A 10 -19.13 1.38 -0.72
C ASP A 10 -19.65 1.79 0.67
N GLN A 11 -19.63 0.88 1.64
CA GLN A 11 -19.96 1.14 3.04
C GLN A 11 -18.77 1.71 3.83
N ILE A 12 -17.58 1.75 3.22
CA ILE A 12 -16.37 2.33 3.83
C ILE A 12 -16.30 3.82 3.50
N SER A 13 -16.05 4.64 4.53
CA SER A 13 -15.84 6.08 4.39
C SER A 13 -14.83 6.38 3.27
N PRO A 14 -15.15 7.29 2.33
CA PRO A 14 -14.21 7.74 1.30
C PRO A 14 -12.89 8.22 1.90
N HIS A 15 -12.93 8.98 2.99
CA HIS A 15 -11.74 9.48 3.68
C HIS A 15 -10.83 8.37 4.21
N LEU A 16 -11.41 7.26 4.66
CA LEU A 16 -10.61 6.12 5.11
C LEU A 16 -9.91 5.45 3.93
N LYS A 17 -10.62 5.28 2.80
CA LYS A 17 -10.00 4.76 1.57
C LYS A 17 -8.86 5.65 1.12
N ASP A 18 -9.07 6.96 1.08
CA ASP A 18 -8.07 7.93 0.65
C ASP A 18 -6.88 7.98 1.60
N ALA A 19 -7.10 7.90 2.92
CA ALA A 19 -6.02 7.88 3.91
C ALA A 19 -5.14 6.63 3.78
N ILE A 20 -5.74 5.44 3.60
CA ILE A 20 -4.99 4.20 3.40
C ILE A 20 -4.21 4.26 2.09
N LEU A 21 -4.83 4.72 1.00
CA LEU A 21 -4.12 4.91 -0.28
C LEU A 21 -2.96 5.89 -0.11
N ALA A 22 -3.15 7.04 0.54
CA ALA A 22 -2.09 8.03 0.72
C ALA A 22 -0.89 7.49 1.52
N ILE A 23 -1.13 6.64 2.51
CA ILE A 23 -0.09 6.09 3.41
C ILE A 23 0.61 4.88 2.81
N GLU A 24 -0.16 3.92 2.27
CA GLU A 24 0.35 2.61 1.84
C GLU A 24 0.63 2.54 0.35
N ASP A 25 -0.19 3.17 -0.48
CA ASP A 25 -0.16 3.01 -1.94
C ASP A 25 -0.75 4.21 -2.70
N SER A 26 -0.04 5.34 -2.66
CA SER A 26 -0.53 6.63 -3.20
C SER A 26 -0.81 6.63 -4.69
N ARG A 27 -0.38 5.58 -5.40
CA ARG A 27 -0.48 5.42 -6.86
C ARG A 27 -1.22 4.16 -7.27
N PHE A 28 -1.97 3.57 -6.34
CA PHE A 28 -2.72 2.34 -6.53
C PHE A 28 -3.47 2.25 -7.86
N TYR A 29 -4.23 3.30 -8.21
CA TYR A 29 -5.04 3.34 -9.44
C TYR A 29 -4.25 3.56 -10.73
N THR A 30 -2.96 3.92 -10.64
CA THR A 30 -2.11 4.21 -11.80
C THR A 30 -1.24 3.03 -12.20
N HIS A 31 -1.05 2.07 -11.29
CA HIS A 31 -0.18 0.92 -11.51
C HIS A 31 -0.97 -0.39 -11.58
N ARG A 32 -0.38 -1.44 -12.14
CA ARG A 32 -1.05 -2.75 -12.33
C ARG A 32 -0.62 -3.79 -11.29
N GLY A 33 -0.51 -3.37 -10.03
CA GLY A 33 -0.18 -4.21 -8.88
C GLY A 33 1.29 -4.17 -8.43
N VAL A 34 2.19 -3.64 -9.26
CA VAL A 34 3.58 -3.35 -8.91
C VAL A 34 3.86 -1.89 -9.21
N ASP A 35 4.57 -1.21 -8.33
CA ASP A 35 4.97 0.20 -8.50
C ASP A 35 6.50 0.34 -8.67
N PRO A 36 7.05 0.29 -9.90
CA PRO A 36 8.49 0.41 -10.14
C PRO A 36 9.07 1.74 -9.66
N THR A 37 8.35 2.84 -9.87
CA THR A 37 8.79 4.16 -9.43
C THR A 37 8.76 4.28 -7.91
N GLY A 38 7.82 3.61 -7.24
CA GLY A 38 7.72 3.57 -5.78
C GLY A 38 8.87 2.77 -5.17
N VAL A 39 9.20 1.64 -5.79
CA VAL A 39 10.37 0.81 -5.45
C VAL A 39 11.67 1.60 -5.62
N VAL A 40 11.88 2.23 -6.78
CA VAL A 40 13.09 3.02 -7.05
C VAL A 40 13.20 4.19 -6.07
N ARG A 41 12.12 4.92 -5.83
CA ARG A 41 12.09 6.01 -4.84
C ARG A 41 12.44 5.52 -3.44
N ALA A 42 11.88 4.39 -3.01
CA ALA A 42 12.15 3.80 -1.70
C ALA A 42 13.60 3.31 -1.57
N VAL A 43 14.20 2.80 -2.65
CA VAL A 43 15.63 2.42 -2.68
C VAL A 43 16.51 3.67 -2.56
N ILE A 44 16.21 4.72 -3.33
CA ILE A 44 16.96 5.99 -3.28
C ILE A 44 16.85 6.62 -1.89
N SER A 45 15.64 6.74 -1.32
CA SER A 45 15.44 7.36 0.00
C SER A 45 16.13 6.60 1.12
N LYS A 46 16.21 5.26 1.02
CA LYS A 46 17.03 4.43 1.92
C LYS A 46 18.52 4.69 1.74
N ALA A 47 18.99 4.83 0.50
CA ALA A 47 20.40 5.05 0.19
C ALA A 47 20.88 6.46 0.59
N THR A 48 20.03 7.49 0.44
CA THR A 48 20.36 8.89 0.76
C THR A 48 20.14 9.24 2.23
N GLY A 49 19.60 8.34 3.04
CA GLY A 49 19.33 8.57 4.46
C GLY A 49 18.29 9.67 4.74
N SER A 50 17.58 10.16 3.72
CA SER A 50 16.71 11.33 3.78
C SER A 50 15.32 11.06 4.38
N GLY A 51 15.24 10.15 5.35
CA GLY A 51 14.26 10.24 6.43
C GLY A 51 12.81 9.90 6.08
N GLY A 52 12.54 8.66 5.69
CA GLY A 52 11.21 8.07 5.81
C GLY A 52 11.20 6.58 5.56
N LYS A 53 10.53 5.79 6.42
CA LYS A 53 10.19 4.39 6.10
C LYS A 53 9.13 4.40 4.99
N GLN A 54 9.54 4.65 3.75
CA GLN A 54 8.67 4.49 2.60
C GLN A 54 8.58 3.00 2.27
N GLY A 55 7.38 2.44 2.42
CA GLY A 55 7.06 1.10 1.97
C GLY A 55 7.12 1.04 0.44
N ALA A 56 7.87 0.09 -0.10
CA ALA A 56 7.90 -0.19 -1.53
C ALA A 56 6.78 -1.16 -1.97
N SER A 57 6.05 -1.73 -1.02
CA SER A 57 5.04 -2.76 -1.27
C SER A 57 3.68 -2.15 -1.55
N THR A 58 3.07 -2.53 -2.67
CA THR A 58 1.70 -2.14 -3.05
C THR A 58 0.66 -2.90 -2.22
N LEU A 59 -0.57 -2.40 -2.16
CA LEU A 59 -1.68 -3.13 -1.53
C LEU A 59 -1.88 -4.53 -2.15
N THR A 60 -1.66 -4.66 -3.46
CA THR A 60 -1.71 -5.96 -4.14
C THR A 60 -0.62 -6.92 -3.65
N MET A 61 0.61 -6.45 -3.43
CA MET A 61 1.68 -7.27 -2.87
C MET A 61 1.41 -7.66 -1.42
N GLN A 62 0.87 -6.74 -0.62
CA GLN A 62 0.49 -7.02 0.77
C GLN A 62 -0.60 -8.09 0.82
N LEU A 63 -1.62 -7.98 -0.05
CA LEU A 63 -2.67 -8.98 -0.20
C LEU A 63 -2.09 -10.34 -0.61
N ALA A 64 -1.25 -10.38 -1.65
CA ALA A 64 -0.62 -11.62 -2.09
C ALA A 64 0.21 -12.28 -0.96
N ARG A 65 0.96 -11.48 -0.20
CA ARG A 65 1.71 -11.98 0.95
C ARG A 65 0.80 -12.61 2.00
N GLU A 66 -0.32 -11.96 2.34
CA GLU A 66 -1.29 -12.52 3.29
C GLU A 66 -1.93 -13.83 2.79
N PHE A 67 -2.19 -13.95 1.48
CA PHE A 67 -2.80 -15.15 0.90
C PHE A 67 -1.86 -16.35 0.77
N TYR A 68 -0.56 -16.10 0.58
CA TYR A 68 0.44 -17.15 0.35
C TYR A 68 1.34 -17.41 1.56
N ASN A 69 1.06 -16.77 2.70
CA ASN A 69 1.71 -17.02 3.98
C ASN A 69 1.07 -18.18 4.76
#